data_AF-A0A2E9GHD3-F1
#
_entry.id   AF-A0A2E9GHD3-F1
#
_cell.length_a   1.000
_cell.length_b   1.000
_cell.length_c   1.000
_cell.angle_alpha   90.00
_cell.angle_beta   90.00
_cell.angle_gamma   90.00
#
_symmetry.space_group_name_H-M   'P 1'
#
loop_
_entity.id
_entity.type
_entity.pdbx_description
1 polymer ?
#
loop_
_entity_poly.entity_id
_entity_poly.type
_entity_poly.pdbx_seq_one_letter_code
_entity_poly.pdbx_strand_id
1 'polypeptide(L)'
;MKNISFKTTCIIFFTLTQIVYSDSLPRIEAELVPHCGQTQGGVATATPDGIIYYCAQRMADIEYKFPGAGSYFILHEYGHIYLQSGNERQVDCWTANELAVNKTKEAKKILDSAMNFLKLYKLHDPKYGGTGEDRANLINNCYLHGADYYKK
;
A
#
# COMPACT_ATOMS: atom_id res chain seq x y z
N MET A 1 75.49 -24.72 -8.84
CA MET A 1 74.34 -25.48 -9.39
C MET A 1 73.09 -25.13 -8.60
N LYS A 2 71.98 -24.93 -9.33
CA LYS A 2 70.58 -24.72 -8.91
C LYS A 2 70.17 -23.33 -8.39
N ASN A 3 69.60 -22.58 -9.33
CA ASN A 3 68.64 -21.48 -9.16
C ASN A 3 67.45 -21.92 -8.32
N ILE A 4 67.01 -21.11 -7.36
CA ILE A 4 65.63 -21.12 -6.86
C ILE A 4 65.18 -19.67 -6.68
N SER A 5 64.48 -19.17 -7.69
CA SER A 5 63.78 -17.89 -7.68
C SER A 5 62.45 -18.08 -6.93
N PHE A 6 62.33 -17.56 -5.71
CA PHE A 6 61.05 -17.47 -5.01
C PHE A 6 60.28 -16.25 -5.54
N LYS A 7 59.36 -16.49 -6.48
CA LYS A 7 58.33 -15.50 -6.83
C LYS A 7 57.22 -15.58 -5.79
N THR A 8 57.19 -14.63 -4.87
CA THR A 8 56.06 -14.44 -3.96
C THR A 8 54.88 -13.91 -4.77
N THR A 9 53.99 -14.81 -5.20
CA THR A 9 52.71 -14.43 -5.78
C THR A 9 51.79 -13.96 -4.66
N CYS A 10 51.66 -12.64 -4.48
CA CYS A 10 50.58 -12.07 -3.67
C CYS A 10 49.24 -12.33 -4.37
N ILE A 11 48.50 -13.33 -3.89
CA ILE A 11 47.11 -13.53 -4.29
C ILE A 11 46.27 -12.51 -3.51
N ILE A 12 46.00 -11.36 -4.14
CA ILE A 12 45.03 -10.40 -3.63
C ILE A 12 43.64 -11.00 -3.90
N PHE A 13 43.03 -11.57 -2.86
CA PHE A 13 41.60 -11.89 -2.88
C PHE A 13 40.81 -10.58 -2.88
N PHE A 14 40.53 -10.05 -4.07
CA PHE A 14 39.42 -9.13 -4.24
C PHE A 14 38.13 -9.93 -4.04
N THR A 15 37.62 -9.97 -2.82
CA THR A 15 36.22 -10.36 -2.60
C THR A 15 35.38 -9.24 -3.19
N LEU A 16 35.00 -9.39 -4.45
CA LEU A 16 33.87 -8.68 -5.04
C LEU A 16 32.65 -9.10 -4.23
N THR A 17 32.33 -8.34 -3.19
CA THR A 17 31.00 -8.40 -2.59
C THR A 17 30.05 -7.96 -3.68
N GLN A 18 29.40 -8.93 -4.33
CA GLN A 18 28.30 -8.62 -5.21
C GLN A 18 27.23 -7.98 -4.34
N ILE A 19 27.01 -6.69 -4.55
CA ILE A 19 25.83 -6.00 -4.08
C ILE A 19 24.68 -6.67 -4.83
N VAL A 20 24.01 -7.62 -4.18
CA VAL A 20 22.76 -8.16 -4.69
C VAL A 20 21.72 -7.07 -4.49
N TYR A 21 21.55 -6.21 -5.49
CA TYR A 21 20.33 -5.44 -5.63
C TYR A 21 19.21 -6.45 -5.89
N SER A 22 18.38 -6.67 -4.86
CA SER A 22 17.12 -7.40 -5.02
C SER A 22 16.11 -6.50 -5.73
N ASP A 23 16.33 -6.26 -7.02
CA ASP A 23 15.27 -5.81 -7.93
C ASP A 23 14.42 -7.03 -8.28
N SER A 24 13.23 -7.13 -7.69
CA SER A 24 12.02 -7.80 -8.21
C SER A 24 11.21 -8.50 -7.12
N LEU A 25 10.60 -7.72 -6.23
CA LEU A 25 9.19 -8.03 -5.99
C LEU A 25 8.51 -7.82 -7.35
N PRO A 26 7.74 -8.77 -7.89
CA PRO A 26 7.01 -8.55 -9.13
C PRO A 26 6.18 -7.28 -8.94
N ARG A 27 6.40 -6.27 -9.79
CA ARG A 27 5.47 -5.14 -9.86
C ARG A 27 4.18 -5.75 -10.35
N ILE A 28 3.23 -5.94 -9.45
CA ILE A 28 1.89 -6.28 -9.85
C ILE A 28 1.33 -5.01 -10.46
N GLU A 29 1.34 -4.93 -11.78
CA GLU A 29 0.71 -3.82 -12.48
C GLU A 29 -0.81 -3.99 -12.31
N ALA A 30 -1.46 -2.96 -11.76
CA ALA A 30 -2.90 -2.92 -11.68
C ALA A 30 -3.45 -2.09 -12.82
N GLU A 31 -4.40 -2.64 -13.58
CA GLU A 31 -5.13 -1.89 -14.60
C GLU A 31 -6.28 -1.11 -13.94
N LEU A 32 -6.35 0.21 -14.14
CA LEU A 32 -7.46 1.02 -13.66
C LEU A 32 -8.53 1.19 -14.74
N VAL A 33 -9.74 0.69 -14.49
CA VAL A 33 -10.84 0.71 -15.45
C VAL A 33 -12.05 1.47 -14.88
N PRO A 34 -12.51 2.57 -15.51
CA PRO A 34 -13.70 3.29 -15.07
C PRO A 34 -14.96 2.47 -15.34
N HIS A 35 -15.58 1.89 -14.31
CA HIS A 35 -16.80 1.09 -14.45
C HIS A 35 -17.63 1.05 -13.15
N CYS A 36 -18.49 2.05 -12.93
CA CYS A 36 -19.32 2.15 -11.71
C CYS A 36 -20.19 0.90 -11.42
N GLY A 37 -20.64 0.18 -12.46
CA GLY A 37 -21.42 -1.05 -12.27
C GLY A 37 -20.64 -2.18 -11.56
N GLN A 38 -19.32 -2.25 -11.77
CA GLN A 38 -18.49 -3.30 -11.16
C GLN A 38 -18.21 -3.00 -9.68
N THR A 39 -18.19 -1.72 -9.28
CA THR A 39 -17.91 -1.35 -7.88
C THR A 39 -19.07 -1.64 -6.92
N GLN A 40 -20.26 -2.03 -7.44
CA GLN A 40 -21.46 -2.31 -6.66
C GLN A 40 -21.84 -1.19 -5.68
N GLY A 41 -21.62 0.07 -6.09
CA GLY A 41 -21.87 1.26 -5.26
C GLY A 41 -20.68 1.69 -4.39
N GLY A 42 -19.58 0.95 -4.38
CA GLY A 42 -18.29 1.33 -3.80
C GLY A 42 -17.54 2.39 -4.61
N VAL A 43 -16.43 2.88 -4.06
CA VAL A 43 -15.53 3.85 -4.73
C VAL A 43 -14.71 3.14 -5.81
N ALA A 44 -14.11 2.02 -5.44
CA ALA A 44 -13.37 1.12 -6.31
C ALA A 44 -13.50 -0.32 -5.80
N THR A 45 -13.08 -1.29 -6.62
CA THR A 45 -12.94 -2.70 -6.23
C THR A 45 -11.84 -3.34 -7.07
N ALA A 46 -10.98 -4.12 -6.43
CA ALA A 46 -9.98 -4.94 -7.09
C ALA A 46 -10.50 -6.34 -7.45
N THR A 47 -9.95 -6.88 -8.53
CA THR A 47 -10.10 -8.27 -8.96
C THR A 47 -8.78 -9.04 -8.72
N PRO A 48 -8.84 -10.36 -8.50
CA PRO A 48 -7.63 -11.16 -8.28
C PRO A 48 -6.62 -11.14 -9.44
N ASP A 49 -7.08 -10.91 -10.67
CA ASP A 49 -6.28 -10.84 -11.90
C ASP A 49 -5.64 -9.47 -12.16
N GLY A 50 -5.79 -8.52 -11.22
CA GLY A 50 -5.05 -7.26 -11.24
C GLY A 50 -5.80 -6.09 -11.85
N ILE A 51 -7.12 -6.16 -12.03
CA ILE A 51 -7.93 -5.03 -12.48
C ILE A 51 -8.56 -4.33 -11.28
N ILE A 52 -8.43 -3.00 -11.21
CA ILE A 52 -9.16 -2.12 -10.28
C ILE A 52 -10.25 -1.41 -11.06
N TYR A 53 -11.50 -1.78 -10.81
CA TYR A 53 -12.64 -1.01 -11.29
C TYR A 53 -12.90 0.16 -10.36
N TYR A 54 -13.11 1.36 -10.89
CA TYR A 54 -13.46 2.53 -10.09
C TYR A 54 -14.69 3.25 -10.65
N CYS A 55 -15.44 3.93 -9.76
CA CYS A 55 -16.56 4.77 -10.17
C CYS A 55 -16.13 6.23 -10.24
N ALA A 56 -15.90 6.73 -11.45
CA ALA A 56 -15.39 8.09 -11.69
C ALA A 56 -16.26 9.18 -11.05
N GLN A 57 -17.60 9.08 -11.18
CA GLN A 57 -18.51 10.05 -10.58
C GLN A 57 -18.37 10.08 -9.05
N ARG A 58 -18.36 8.91 -8.41
CA ARG A 58 -18.25 8.82 -6.95
C ARG A 58 -16.90 9.31 -6.45
N MET A 59 -15.82 9.02 -7.18
CA MET A 59 -14.51 9.60 -6.89
C MET A 59 -14.54 11.13 -6.98
N ALA A 60 -15.14 11.70 -8.01
CA ALA A 60 -15.26 13.16 -8.15
C ALA A 60 -16.07 13.79 -7.01
N ASP A 61 -17.18 13.16 -6.61
CA ASP A 61 -18.03 13.63 -5.51
C ASP A 61 -17.29 13.61 -4.16
N ILE A 62 -16.47 12.57 -3.94
CA ILE A 62 -15.61 12.45 -2.76
C ILE A 62 -14.51 13.51 -2.80
N GLU A 63 -13.79 13.62 -3.92
CA GLU A 63 -12.66 14.54 -4.10
C GLU A 63 -13.08 16.00 -3.89
N TYR A 64 -14.31 16.35 -4.29
CA TYR A 64 -14.87 17.68 -4.06
C TYR A 64 -15.01 18.04 -2.56
N LYS A 65 -15.36 17.07 -1.70
CA LYS A 65 -15.57 17.30 -0.26
C LYS A 65 -14.37 16.93 0.60
N PHE A 66 -13.58 15.96 0.15
CA PHE A 66 -12.45 15.36 0.85
C PHE A 66 -11.26 15.22 -0.11
N PRO A 67 -10.60 16.32 -0.49
CA PRO A 67 -9.54 16.28 -1.50
C PRO A 67 -8.40 15.32 -1.13
N GLY A 68 -8.09 14.38 -2.00
CA GLY A 68 -7.09 13.31 -1.85
C GLY A 68 -7.66 11.98 -1.35
N ALA A 69 -8.89 11.93 -0.85
CA ALA A 69 -9.48 10.68 -0.34
C ALA A 69 -9.64 9.63 -1.46
N GLY A 70 -9.91 10.05 -2.70
CA GLY A 70 -10.00 9.14 -3.84
C GLY A 70 -8.71 8.32 -4.05
N SER A 71 -7.55 8.96 -3.92
CA SER A 71 -6.24 8.31 -4.05
C SER A 71 -6.01 7.23 -2.99
N TYR A 72 -6.51 7.46 -1.76
CA TYR A 72 -6.45 6.43 -0.72
C TYR A 72 -7.22 5.18 -1.11
N PHE A 73 -8.45 5.32 -1.64
CA PHE A 73 -9.28 4.17 -2.01
C PHE A 73 -8.69 3.39 -3.19
N ILE A 74 -8.05 4.06 -4.14
CA ILE A 74 -7.32 3.37 -5.21
C ILE A 74 -6.13 2.58 -4.66
N LEU A 75 -5.34 3.18 -3.76
CA LEU A 75 -4.20 2.50 -3.14
C LEU A 75 -4.67 1.33 -2.27
N HIS A 76 -5.80 1.46 -1.58
CA HIS A 76 -6.44 0.38 -0.84
C HIS A 76 -6.76 -0.81 -1.74
N GLU A 77 -7.38 -0.60 -2.90
CA GLU A 77 -7.64 -1.68 -3.86
C GLU A 77 -6.36 -2.32 -4.38
N TYR A 78 -5.31 -1.53 -4.61
CA TYR A 78 -3.99 -2.08 -4.94
C TYR A 78 -3.44 -2.98 -3.83
N GLY A 79 -3.67 -2.63 -2.56
CA GLY A 79 -3.26 -3.45 -1.41
C GLY A 79 -3.92 -4.83 -1.39
N HIS A 80 -5.17 -4.96 -1.83
CA HIS A 80 -5.82 -6.26 -2.00
C HIS A 80 -5.07 -7.15 -2.99
N ILE A 81 -4.64 -6.57 -4.13
CA ILE A 81 -3.91 -7.28 -5.18
C ILE A 81 -2.49 -7.63 -4.68
N TYR A 82 -1.78 -6.66 -4.10
CA TYR A 82 -0.42 -6.85 -3.64
C TYR A 82 -0.31 -7.90 -2.53
N LEU A 83 -1.21 -7.86 -1.56
CA LEU A 83 -1.21 -8.78 -0.42
C LEU A 83 -1.92 -10.11 -0.71
N GLN A 84 -2.65 -10.21 -1.83
CA GLN A 84 -3.53 -11.34 -2.14
C GLN A 84 -4.47 -11.64 -0.96
N SER A 85 -5.09 -10.58 -0.40
CA SER A 85 -5.84 -10.67 0.86
C SER A 85 -7.19 -9.98 0.76
N GLY A 86 -8.25 -10.64 1.23
CA GLY A 86 -9.58 -10.05 1.43
C GLY A 86 -9.77 -9.43 2.82
N ASN A 87 -8.72 -9.37 3.65
CA ASN A 87 -8.80 -8.80 4.99
C ASN A 87 -8.64 -7.27 4.92
N GLU A 88 -9.75 -6.55 4.99
CA GLU A 88 -9.75 -5.09 4.91
C GLU A 88 -8.87 -4.41 5.95
N ARG A 89 -8.83 -4.92 7.19
CA ARG A 89 -8.01 -4.32 8.26
C ARG A 89 -6.52 -4.43 7.93
N GLN A 90 -6.11 -5.53 7.32
CA GLN A 90 -4.74 -5.71 6.84
C GLN A 90 -4.43 -4.72 5.71
N VAL A 91 -5.35 -4.57 4.76
CA VAL A 91 -5.19 -3.70 3.59
C VAL A 91 -5.21 -2.21 3.96
N ASP A 92 -6.09 -1.79 4.87
CA ASP A 92 -6.11 -0.45 5.46
C ASP A 92 -4.75 -0.09 6.08
N CYS A 93 -4.16 -1.04 6.81
CA CYS A 93 -2.89 -0.84 7.50
C CYS A 93 -1.68 -0.86 6.56
N TRP A 94 -1.69 -1.72 5.55
CA TRP A 94 -0.71 -1.65 4.47
C TRP A 94 -0.77 -0.31 3.74
N THR A 95 -1.97 0.13 3.35
CA THR A 95 -2.20 1.42 2.66
C THR A 95 -1.72 2.60 3.50
N ALA A 96 -2.04 2.60 4.80
CA ALA A 96 -1.58 3.64 5.72
C ALA A 96 -0.05 3.66 5.85
N ASN A 97 0.58 2.48 5.87
CA ASN A 97 2.03 2.34 5.95
C ASN A 97 2.72 2.80 4.66
N GLU A 98 2.20 2.47 3.48
CA GLU A 98 2.73 2.96 2.19
C GLU A 98 2.75 4.49 2.13
N LEU A 99 1.67 5.13 2.60
CA LEU A 99 1.62 6.59 2.73
C LEU A 99 2.56 7.12 3.83
N ALA A 100 2.88 6.31 4.84
CA ALA A 100 3.80 6.67 5.91
C ALA A 100 5.29 6.59 5.51
N VAL A 101 5.68 5.78 4.51
CA VAL A 101 7.11 5.52 4.17
C VAL A 101 7.90 6.82 3.99
N ASN A 102 7.33 7.79 3.27
CA ASN A 102 8.01 9.06 2.96
C ASN A 102 7.57 10.24 3.86
N LYS A 103 6.61 10.02 4.78
CA LYS A 103 6.04 11.01 5.72
C LYS A 103 5.82 12.41 5.12
N THR A 104 5.36 12.48 3.86
CA THR A 104 5.17 13.76 3.19
C THR A 104 3.90 14.45 3.69
N LYS A 105 3.87 15.78 3.57
CA LYS A 105 2.65 16.56 3.87
C LYS A 105 1.46 16.10 3.01
N GLU A 106 1.72 15.74 1.76
CA GLU A 106 0.68 15.26 0.84
C GLU A 106 0.14 13.89 1.26
N ALA A 107 1.01 12.96 1.65
CA ALA A 107 0.57 11.65 2.12
C ALA A 107 -0.29 11.76 3.39
N LYS A 108 0.08 12.65 4.32
CA LYS A 108 -0.74 12.92 5.51
C LYS A 108 -2.09 13.54 5.16
N LYS A 109 -2.14 14.44 4.18
CA LYS A 109 -3.39 15.04 3.69
C LYS A 109 -4.33 13.99 3.08
N ILE A 110 -3.80 13.09 2.25
CA ILE A 110 -4.57 11.97 1.68
C ILE A 110 -5.20 11.13 2.79
N LEU A 111 -4.41 10.74 3.79
CA LEU A 111 -4.88 9.96 4.94
C LEU A 111 -5.97 10.69 5.73
N ASP A 112 -5.76 11.97 6.04
CA ASP A 112 -6.73 12.77 6.80
C ASP A 112 -8.04 12.92 6.05
N SER A 113 -7.99 13.20 4.74
CA SER A 113 -9.18 13.27 3.90
C SER A 113 -9.93 11.94 3.86
N ALA A 114 -9.24 10.82 3.68
CA ALA A 114 -9.85 9.49 3.66
C ALA A 114 -10.50 9.15 5.01
N MET A 115 -9.79 9.37 6.12
CA MET A 115 -10.33 9.15 7.47
C MET A 115 -11.56 10.02 7.74
N ASN A 116 -11.54 11.30 7.36
CA ASN A 116 -12.69 12.19 7.53
C ASN A 116 -13.91 11.72 6.71
N PHE A 117 -13.71 11.22 5.49
CA PHE A 117 -14.77 10.60 4.71
C PHE A 117 -15.30 9.32 5.38
N LEU A 118 -14.41 8.42 5.82
CA LEU A 118 -14.78 7.15 6.46
C LEU A 118 -15.61 7.38 7.72
N LYS A 119 -15.29 8.42 8.50
CA LYS A 119 -16.05 8.79 9.70
C LYS A 119 -17.51 9.15 9.42
N LEU A 120 -17.92 9.39 8.18
CA LEU A 120 -19.34 9.57 7.84
C LEU A 120 -20.17 8.28 7.99
N TYR A 121 -19.54 7.11 7.93
CA TYR A 121 -20.19 5.81 8.04
C TYR A 121 -20.36 5.40 9.50
N LYS A 122 -21.57 5.61 10.05
CA LYS A 122 -21.86 5.41 11.48
C LYS A 122 -22.33 3.99 11.84
N LEU A 123 -22.73 3.20 10.86
CA LEU A 123 -23.16 1.82 11.10
C LEU A 123 -21.94 0.91 11.27
N HIS A 124 -22.09 -0.09 12.13
CA HIS A 124 -21.06 -1.10 12.33
C HIS A 124 -20.97 -2.01 11.10
N ASP A 125 -19.77 -2.11 10.52
CA ASP A 125 -19.44 -3.02 9.45
C ASP A 125 -18.36 -4.02 9.94
N PRO A 126 -18.74 -5.28 10.20
CA PRO A 126 -17.81 -6.31 10.65
C PRO A 126 -16.61 -6.51 9.71
N LYS A 127 -16.78 -6.21 8.42
CA LYS A 127 -15.73 -6.34 7.41
C LYS A 127 -14.51 -5.45 7.76
N TYR A 128 -14.76 -4.28 8.33
CA TYR A 128 -13.74 -3.33 8.78
C TYR A 128 -13.48 -3.37 10.29
N GLY A 129 -14.13 -4.27 11.01
CA GLY A 129 -13.98 -4.43 12.46
C GLY A 129 -14.67 -3.36 13.30
N GLY A 130 -15.63 -2.61 12.75
CA GLY A 130 -16.32 -1.56 13.49
C GLY A 130 -17.06 -0.55 12.62
N THR A 131 -17.28 0.64 13.17
CA THR A 131 -17.79 1.82 12.46
C THR A 131 -16.70 2.47 11.62
N GLY A 132 -17.06 3.49 10.85
CA GLY A 132 -16.09 4.34 10.15
C GLY A 132 -15.12 5.09 11.09
N GLU A 133 -15.53 5.38 12.33
CA GLU A 133 -14.62 5.95 13.34
C GLU A 133 -13.57 4.91 13.78
N ASP A 134 -13.99 3.66 13.98
CA ASP A 134 -13.09 2.57 14.36
C ASP A 134 -12.08 2.29 13.24
N ARG A 135 -12.54 2.27 11.97
CA ARG A 135 -11.67 2.13 10.80
C ARG A 135 -10.67 3.29 10.70
N ALA A 136 -11.11 4.54 10.89
CA ALA A 136 -10.21 5.70 10.89
C ALA A 136 -9.17 5.62 12.01
N ASN A 137 -9.56 5.17 13.21
CA ASN A 137 -8.65 4.96 14.32
C ASN A 137 -7.62 3.86 14.02
N LEU A 138 -8.03 2.76 13.38
CA LEU A 138 -7.12 1.71 12.92
C LEU A 138 -6.09 2.29 11.94
N ILE A 139 -6.54 3.00 10.90
CA ILE A 139 -5.68 3.60 9.87
C ILE A 139 -4.64 4.54 10.51
N ASN A 140 -5.06 5.43 11.42
CA ASN A 140 -4.14 6.35 12.09
C ASN A 140 -3.09 5.60 12.93
N ASN A 141 -3.50 4.54 13.63
CA ASN A 141 -2.55 3.72 14.38
C ASN A 141 -1.57 2.96 13.46
N CYS A 142 -2.03 2.46 12.31
CA CYS A 142 -1.17 1.82 11.32
C CYS A 142 -0.18 2.79 10.67
N TYR A 143 -0.60 4.05 10.44
CA TYR A 143 0.31 5.12 10.03
C TYR A 143 1.41 5.42 11.08
N LEU A 144 1.08 5.36 12.37
CA LEU A 144 2.02 5.66 13.47
C LEU A 144 2.92 4.49 13.87
N HIS A 145 2.39 3.26 13.77
CA HIS A 145 2.99 2.07 14.36
C HIS A 145 3.33 0.97 13.34
N GLY A 146 3.01 1.18 12.06
CA GLY A 146 3.32 0.28 10.95
C GLY A 146 2.18 -0.66 10.56
N ALA A 147 2.36 -1.32 9.42
CA ALA A 147 1.35 -2.15 8.76
C ALA A 147 0.82 -3.33 9.59
N ASP A 148 1.56 -3.80 10.59
CA ASP A 148 1.19 -4.97 11.40
C ASP A 148 0.29 -4.66 12.60
N TYR A 149 -0.05 -3.38 12.83
CA TYR A 149 -0.84 -2.99 14.00
C TYR A 149 -2.25 -3.64 14.02
N TYR A 150 -2.83 -3.99 12.88
CA TYR A 150 -4.13 -4.67 12.80
C TYR A 150 -4.18 -6.05 13.48
N LYS A 151 -3.04 -6.67 13.77
CA LYS A 151 -2.94 -7.98 14.43
C LYS A 151 -3.22 -7.90 15.94
N LYS A 152 -3.33 -6.70 16.50
CA LYS A 152 -3.61 -6.44 17.92
C LYS A 152 -5.10 -6.50 18.24
#